data_AF-S2YXQ6-F1
#
_entry.id   AF-S2YXQ6-F1
#
_cell.length_a   1.000
_cell.length_b   1.000
_cell.length_c   1.000
_cell.angle_alpha   90.00
_cell.angle_beta   90.00
_cell.angle_gamma   90.00
#
_symmetry.space_group_name_H-M   'P 1'
#
loop_
_entity.id
_entity.type
_entity.pdbx_description
1 polymer ?
#
loop_
_entity_poly.entity_id
_entity_poly.type
_entity_poly.pdbx_seq_one_letter_code
_entity_poly.pdbx_strand_id
1 'polypeptide(L)'
;MESPTEPWPALVDADGDGAGWQFRQPGLASRAVPFGLVALVVAVSVLVPHGDVRSWPEYAASVILLVACAGAFLLPWQRLPTWTPVLVPLLYTLSVMELILASGVASGVGLVLLVPLIWSVLFHRRWESGCVVVAVVVVQAVTSIAQATPGAVVARRVVLWSALSVLIAVAAHGLRDRIRGSLMANAALQAEVSLTRERDRIGADLRDSVVRRIFDAGLDLHGTAAMIGEGPARERLMHGVAELDGAIRALRQSVFDVADDTDSAVGTSERREPGEPR
;
A
#
# COMPACT_ATOMS: atom_id res chain seq x y z
N MET A 1 30.61 18.98 -2.17
CA MET A 1 29.49 19.85 -2.56
C MET A 1 28.68 19.09 -3.58
N GLU A 2 27.85 18.17 -3.09
CA GLU A 2 26.87 17.42 -3.89
C GLU A 2 25.50 17.68 -3.26
N SER A 3 24.50 17.67 -4.12
CA SER A 3 23.20 18.34 -4.06
C SER A 3 22.34 18.09 -2.81
N PRO A 4 21.41 19.02 -2.48
CA PRO A 4 20.38 18.79 -1.49
C PRO A 4 19.49 17.62 -1.92
N THR A 5 19.22 16.72 -0.97
CA THR A 5 18.23 15.65 -1.05
C THR A 5 16.91 16.18 -1.58
N GLU A 6 16.52 15.74 -2.78
CA GLU A 6 15.16 15.94 -3.27
C GLU A 6 14.17 15.41 -2.22
N PRO A 7 13.17 16.22 -1.80
CA PRO A 7 12.15 15.75 -0.88
C PRO A 7 11.38 14.61 -1.55
N TRP A 8 11.39 13.45 -0.90
CA TRP A 8 10.72 12.21 -1.30
C TRP A 8 9.31 12.46 -1.88
N PRO A 9 9.11 12.38 -3.21
CA PRO A 9 7.82 12.70 -3.84
C PRO A 9 6.73 11.66 -3.55
N ALA A 10 7.08 10.50 -2.98
CA ALA A 10 6.21 9.32 -3.04
C ALA A 10 5.11 9.25 -1.97
N LEU A 11 5.00 10.22 -1.06
CA LEU A 11 3.98 10.21 0.01
C LEU A 11 2.98 11.38 -0.04
N VAL A 12 3.20 12.39 -0.88
CA VAL A 12 2.33 13.59 -0.94
C VAL A 12 1.22 13.45 -2.01
N ASP A 13 1.34 12.52 -2.97
CA ASP A 13 0.35 12.31 -4.04
C ASP A 13 -0.59 11.10 -3.81
N ALA A 14 -0.62 10.54 -2.60
CA ALA A 14 -1.41 9.35 -2.29
C ALA A 14 -2.94 9.62 -2.24
N ASP A 15 -3.34 10.88 -2.12
CA ASP A 15 -4.71 11.33 -2.34
C ASP A 15 -4.77 12.07 -3.69
N GLY A 16 -4.82 11.31 -4.78
CA GLY A 16 -4.99 11.87 -6.12
C GLY A 16 -6.34 12.57 -6.25
N ASP A 17 -6.39 13.87 -5.93
CA ASP A 17 -7.56 14.75 -6.08
C ASP A 17 -7.97 14.99 -7.54
N GLY A 18 -7.14 14.55 -8.49
CA GLY A 18 -7.48 14.53 -9.91
C GLY A 18 -8.47 13.42 -10.27
N ALA A 19 -9.48 13.78 -11.07
CA ALA A 19 -10.39 12.81 -11.66
C ALA A 19 -9.65 11.66 -12.37
N GLY A 20 -10.18 10.44 -12.23
CA GLY A 20 -9.66 9.23 -12.87
C GLY A 20 -8.25 8.82 -12.44
N TRP A 21 -7.79 9.21 -11.24
CA TRP A 21 -6.54 8.72 -10.68
C TRP A 21 -6.48 7.18 -10.63
N GLN A 22 -7.60 6.51 -10.39
CA GLN A 22 -7.67 5.03 -10.42
C GLN A 22 -7.34 4.42 -11.79
N PHE A 23 -7.57 5.15 -12.88
CA PHE A 23 -7.30 4.71 -14.25
C PHE A 23 -5.90 5.10 -14.74
N ARG A 24 -5.15 5.89 -13.97
CA ARG A 24 -3.79 6.33 -14.32
C ARG A 24 -2.68 5.53 -13.65
N GLN A 25 -3.03 4.69 -12.67
CA GLN A 25 -2.05 3.90 -11.95
C GLN A 25 -1.39 2.84 -12.86
N PRO A 26 -0.07 2.60 -12.71
CA PRO A 26 0.59 1.50 -13.40
C PRO A 26 -0.08 0.16 -13.05
N GLY A 27 -0.25 -0.71 -14.04
CA GLY A 27 -0.94 -1.98 -13.88
C GLY A 27 -2.46 -1.94 -14.01
N LEU A 28 -3.05 -0.90 -14.61
CA LEU A 28 -4.50 -0.81 -14.87
C LEU A 28 -5.06 -2.07 -15.54
N ALA A 29 -4.40 -2.58 -16.58
CA ALA A 29 -4.85 -3.77 -17.31
C ALA A 29 -4.92 -4.99 -16.38
N SER A 30 -3.90 -5.22 -15.55
CA SER A 30 -3.90 -6.33 -14.58
C SER A 30 -5.03 -6.22 -13.57
N ARG A 31 -5.46 -5.00 -13.25
CA ARG A 31 -6.63 -4.77 -12.40
C ARG A 31 -7.91 -5.07 -13.20
N ALA A 32 -8.15 -4.41 -14.33
CA ALA A 32 -9.46 -4.39 -15.01
C ALA A 32 -9.79 -5.65 -15.81
N VAL A 33 -8.78 -6.26 -16.44
CA VAL A 33 -8.94 -7.44 -17.32
C VAL A 33 -9.68 -8.59 -16.64
N PRO A 34 -9.36 -9.05 -15.41
CA PRO A 34 -10.08 -10.17 -14.81
C PRO A 34 -11.59 -9.91 -14.65
N PHE A 35 -11.98 -8.68 -14.32
CA PHE A 35 -13.40 -8.31 -14.15
C PHE A 35 -14.11 -8.22 -15.51
N GLY A 36 -13.45 -7.66 -16.52
CA GLY A 36 -13.95 -7.65 -17.90
C GLY A 36 -14.09 -9.07 -18.49
N LEU A 37 -13.15 -9.97 -18.18
CA LEU A 37 -13.21 -11.37 -18.62
C LEU A 37 -14.40 -12.11 -18.00
N VAL A 38 -14.68 -11.89 -16.72
CA VAL A 38 -15.88 -12.47 -16.08
C VAL A 38 -17.15 -11.98 -16.78
N ALA A 39 -17.24 -10.68 -17.08
CA ALA A 39 -18.36 -10.12 -17.85
C ALA A 39 -18.54 -10.79 -19.21
N LEU A 40 -17.42 -10.96 -19.93
CA LEU A 40 -17.40 -11.59 -21.25
C LEU A 40 -17.82 -13.06 -21.19
N VAL A 41 -17.29 -13.82 -20.23
CA VAL A 41 -17.65 -15.23 -20.02
C VAL A 41 -19.14 -15.38 -19.76
N VAL A 42 -19.72 -14.51 -18.91
CA VAL A 42 -21.15 -14.55 -18.61
C VAL A 42 -21.98 -14.18 -19.83
N ALA A 43 -21.60 -13.12 -20.56
CA ALA A 43 -22.29 -12.70 -21.77
C ALA A 43 -22.30 -13.82 -22.83
N VAL A 44 -21.17 -14.51 -23.01
CA VAL A 44 -21.06 -15.67 -23.92
C VAL A 44 -21.81 -16.89 -23.38
N SER A 45 -21.83 -17.12 -22.07
CA SER A 45 -22.54 -18.25 -21.45
C SER A 45 -24.03 -18.24 -21.74
N VAL A 46 -24.64 -17.07 -21.91
CA VAL A 46 -26.05 -16.91 -22.26
C VAL A 46 -26.34 -17.38 -23.71
N LEU A 47 -25.33 -17.48 -24.57
CA LEU A 47 -25.45 -17.96 -25.96
C LEU A 47 -25.29 -19.48 -26.10
N VAL A 48 -24.89 -20.18 -25.04
CA VAL A 48 -24.72 -21.64 -25.06
C VAL A 48 -26.08 -22.29 -25.39
N PRO A 49 -26.16 -23.40 -26.16
CA PRO A 49 -27.40 -23.93 -26.77
C PRO A 49 -28.58 -24.28 -25.84
N HIS A 50 -28.47 -24.06 -24.53
CA HIS A 50 -29.53 -24.19 -23.51
C HIS A 50 -29.84 -22.84 -22.82
N GLY A 51 -29.32 -21.73 -23.35
CA GLY A 51 -29.55 -20.39 -22.85
C GLY A 51 -30.88 -19.85 -23.36
N ASP A 52 -31.82 -19.63 -22.44
CA ASP A 52 -33.10 -19.01 -22.74
C ASP A 52 -32.92 -17.50 -22.96
N VAL A 53 -32.38 -17.09 -24.12
CA VAL A 53 -32.40 -15.68 -24.53
C VAL A 53 -33.84 -15.29 -24.83
N ARG A 54 -34.45 -14.55 -23.92
CA ARG A 54 -35.84 -14.13 -24.03
C ARG A 54 -36.03 -12.95 -24.97
N SER A 55 -35.02 -12.09 -25.06
CA SER A 55 -35.07 -10.77 -25.71
C SER A 55 -33.70 -10.42 -26.32
N TRP A 56 -33.58 -10.61 -27.63
CA TRP A 56 -32.43 -10.15 -28.41
C TRP A 56 -32.11 -8.65 -28.27
N PRO A 57 -33.06 -7.70 -28.18
CA PRO A 57 -32.71 -6.28 -28.02
C PRO A 57 -32.03 -5.98 -26.67
N GLU A 58 -32.44 -6.62 -25.58
CA GLU A 58 -31.84 -6.46 -24.25
C GLU A 58 -30.43 -7.07 -24.23
N TYR A 59 -30.24 -8.22 -24.87
CA TYR A 59 -28.91 -8.78 -25.07
C TYR A 59 -27.99 -7.85 -25.88
N ALA A 60 -28.47 -7.29 -26.99
CA ALA A 60 -27.70 -6.34 -27.79
C ALA A 60 -27.36 -5.06 -27.01
N ALA A 61 -28.30 -4.53 -26.23
CA ALA A 61 -28.09 -3.39 -25.34
C ALA A 61 -27.01 -3.68 -24.28
N SER A 62 -27.05 -4.87 -23.66
CA SER A 62 -26.02 -5.33 -22.72
C SER A 62 -24.63 -5.34 -23.35
N VAL A 63 -24.48 -5.91 -24.55
CA VAL A 63 -23.19 -5.96 -25.27
C VAL A 63 -22.70 -4.56 -25.63
N ILE A 64 -23.59 -3.69 -26.12
CA ILE A 64 -23.25 -2.29 -26.43
C ILE A 64 -22.76 -1.56 -25.18
N LEU A 65 -23.44 -1.71 -24.05
CA LEU A 65 -23.03 -1.11 -22.78
C LEU A 65 -21.69 -1.67 -22.27
N LEU A 66 -21.43 -2.97 -22.47
CA LEU A 66 -20.15 -3.58 -22.11
C LEU A 66 -19.00 -3.02 -22.97
N VAL A 67 -19.23 -2.86 -24.28
CA VAL A 67 -18.26 -2.23 -25.19
C VAL A 67 -18.07 -0.76 -24.83
N ALA A 68 -19.13 -0.03 -24.49
CA ALA A 68 -19.03 1.35 -24.01
C ALA A 68 -18.23 1.45 -22.71
N CYS A 69 -18.42 0.50 -21.78
CA CYS A 69 -17.64 0.39 -20.55
C CYS A 69 -16.15 0.13 -20.85
N ALA A 70 -15.84 -0.75 -21.80
CA ALA A 70 -14.47 -1.00 -22.25
C ALA A 70 -13.85 0.24 -22.94
N GLY A 71 -14.62 0.92 -23.79
CA GLY A 71 -14.21 2.16 -24.46
C GLY A 71 -13.98 3.31 -23.49
N ALA A 72 -14.67 3.34 -22.35
CA ALA A 72 -14.48 4.37 -21.33
C ALA A 72 -13.05 4.40 -20.78
N PHE A 73 -12.32 3.28 -20.79
CA PHE A 73 -10.91 3.26 -20.36
C PHE A 73 -9.98 4.08 -21.27
N LEU A 74 -10.39 4.36 -22.51
CA LEU A 74 -9.65 5.20 -23.46
C LEU A 74 -9.93 6.70 -23.31
N LEU A 75 -10.90 7.09 -22.46
CA LEU A 75 -11.27 8.50 -22.27
C LEU A 75 -10.12 9.31 -21.62
N PRO A 76 -9.96 10.59 -22.00
CA PRO A 76 -9.01 11.50 -21.37
C PRO A 76 -9.53 11.96 -19.99
N TRP A 77 -9.41 11.08 -18.99
CA TRP A 77 -9.89 11.32 -17.62
C TRP A 77 -9.31 12.57 -16.93
N GLN A 78 -8.24 13.15 -17.46
CA GLN A 78 -7.62 14.38 -16.96
C GLN A 78 -8.52 15.62 -17.08
N ARG A 79 -9.43 15.64 -18.06
CA ARG A 79 -10.30 16.80 -18.34
C ARG A 79 -11.67 16.70 -17.68
N LEU A 80 -11.96 15.59 -17.04
CA LEU A 80 -13.30 15.27 -16.58
C LEU A 80 -13.48 15.61 -15.09
N PRO A 81 -14.71 15.90 -14.64
CA PRO A 81 -15.01 16.13 -13.23
C PRO A 81 -14.68 14.91 -12.34
N THR A 82 -14.47 15.15 -11.06
CA THR A 82 -14.11 14.12 -10.06
C THR A 82 -15.17 13.03 -9.85
N TRP A 83 -16.43 13.25 -10.22
CA TRP A 83 -17.52 12.25 -10.11
C TRP A 83 -17.60 11.29 -11.31
N THR A 84 -16.96 11.63 -12.43
CA THR A 84 -17.02 10.84 -13.68
C THR A 84 -16.49 9.41 -13.55
N PRO A 85 -15.46 9.09 -12.73
CA PRO A 85 -14.95 7.72 -12.62
C PRO A 85 -15.96 6.69 -12.12
N VAL A 86 -17.01 7.12 -11.40
CA VAL A 86 -18.13 6.28 -10.95
C VAL A 86 -18.92 5.74 -12.14
N LEU A 87 -18.89 6.43 -13.27
CA LEU A 87 -19.67 6.08 -14.45
C LEU A 87 -19.26 4.73 -15.06
N VAL A 88 -17.98 4.34 -14.95
CA VAL A 88 -17.49 3.06 -15.47
C VAL A 88 -18.14 1.86 -14.75
N PRO A 89 -18.05 1.72 -13.41
CA PRO A 89 -18.74 0.63 -12.73
C PRO A 89 -20.27 0.74 -12.82
N LEU A 90 -20.84 1.94 -12.95
CA LEU A 90 -22.28 2.09 -13.19
C LEU A 90 -22.70 1.57 -14.57
N LEU A 91 -21.96 1.91 -15.63
CA LEU A 91 -22.17 1.35 -16.97
C LEU A 91 -22.06 -0.17 -16.96
N TYR A 92 -21.08 -0.71 -16.24
CA TYR A 92 -20.95 -2.15 -16.04
C TYR A 92 -22.21 -2.73 -15.36
N THR A 93 -22.68 -2.14 -14.27
CA THR A 93 -23.90 -2.60 -13.59
C THR A 93 -25.13 -2.53 -14.48
N LEU A 94 -25.21 -1.52 -15.35
CA LEU A 94 -26.30 -1.36 -16.32
C LEU A 94 -26.24 -2.42 -17.44
N SER A 95 -25.03 -2.75 -17.93
CA SER A 95 -24.84 -3.87 -18.86
C SER A 95 -25.31 -5.19 -18.25
N VAL A 96 -24.95 -5.46 -16.99
CA VAL A 96 -25.37 -6.67 -16.27
C VAL A 96 -26.88 -6.69 -16.04
N MET A 97 -27.50 -5.56 -15.73
CA MET A 97 -28.96 -5.42 -15.62
C MET A 97 -29.65 -5.92 -16.91
N GLU A 98 -29.27 -5.37 -18.06
CA GLU A 98 -29.83 -5.77 -19.35
C GLU A 98 -29.60 -7.26 -19.64
N LEU A 99 -28.43 -7.80 -19.27
CA LEU A 99 -28.14 -9.24 -19.41
C LEU A 99 -29.04 -10.13 -18.52
N ILE A 100 -29.39 -9.66 -17.32
CA ILE A 100 -30.32 -10.37 -16.42
C ILE A 100 -31.74 -10.35 -17.01
N LEU A 101 -32.16 -9.24 -17.60
CA LEU A 101 -33.46 -9.13 -18.27
C LEU A 101 -33.52 -10.10 -19.47
N ALA A 102 -32.42 -10.21 -20.23
CA ALA A 102 -32.32 -11.12 -21.38
C ALA A 102 -32.33 -12.62 -21.03
N SER A 103 -31.88 -13.01 -19.83
CA SER A 103 -31.65 -14.42 -19.43
C SER A 103 -32.66 -15.00 -18.42
N GLY A 104 -33.52 -14.18 -17.82
CA GLY A 104 -34.60 -14.64 -16.92
C GLY A 104 -34.20 -14.96 -15.46
N VAL A 105 -35.17 -15.48 -14.68
CA VAL A 105 -35.12 -15.57 -13.20
C VAL A 105 -34.13 -16.64 -12.68
N ALA A 106 -33.83 -17.66 -13.47
CA ALA A 106 -33.15 -18.88 -13.03
C ALA A 106 -31.66 -18.95 -13.43
N SER A 107 -31.13 -17.94 -14.11
CA SER A 107 -29.84 -18.04 -14.80
C SER A 107 -28.60 -17.97 -13.88
N GLY A 108 -28.75 -17.67 -12.58
CA GLY A 108 -27.62 -17.46 -11.66
C GLY A 108 -26.78 -16.21 -11.97
N VAL A 109 -27.09 -15.50 -13.07
CA VAL A 109 -26.40 -14.30 -13.58
C VAL A 109 -26.43 -13.15 -12.58
N GLY A 110 -27.38 -13.14 -11.63
CA GLY A 110 -27.43 -12.16 -10.54
C GLY A 110 -26.14 -12.09 -9.71
N LEU A 111 -25.35 -13.18 -9.62
CA LEU A 111 -24.04 -13.17 -8.93
C LEU A 111 -23.04 -12.20 -9.56
N VAL A 112 -23.19 -11.92 -10.86
CA VAL A 112 -22.32 -11.05 -11.63
C VAL A 112 -22.41 -9.60 -11.17
N LEU A 113 -23.49 -9.20 -10.46
CA LEU A 113 -23.60 -7.89 -9.82
C LEU A 113 -22.57 -7.67 -8.70
N LEU A 114 -21.96 -8.73 -8.16
CA LEU A 114 -20.86 -8.60 -7.21
C LEU A 114 -19.56 -8.19 -7.88
N VAL A 115 -19.36 -8.51 -9.16
CA VAL A 115 -18.13 -8.19 -9.91
C VAL A 115 -17.83 -6.68 -9.94
N PRO A 116 -18.75 -5.79 -10.35
CA PRO A 116 -18.51 -4.35 -10.34
C PRO A 116 -18.44 -3.79 -8.91
N LEU A 117 -19.12 -4.42 -7.95
CA LEU A 117 -19.02 -4.06 -6.54
C LEU A 117 -17.60 -4.33 -6.02
N ILE A 118 -17.09 -5.55 -6.18
CA ILE A 118 -15.75 -5.95 -5.76
C ILE A 118 -14.70 -5.06 -6.43
N TRP A 119 -14.83 -4.83 -7.74
CA TRP A 119 -14.00 -3.88 -8.48
C TRP A 119 -13.97 -2.50 -7.82
N SER A 120 -15.14 -1.93 -7.55
CA SER A 120 -15.25 -0.60 -6.95
C SER A 120 -14.61 -0.55 -5.56
N VAL A 121 -14.86 -1.54 -4.72
CA VAL A 121 -14.36 -1.53 -3.33
C VAL A 121 -12.83 -1.65 -3.28
N LEU A 122 -12.24 -2.41 -4.21
CA LEU A 122 -10.79 -2.58 -4.27
C LEU A 122 -10.06 -1.38 -4.85
N PHE A 123 -10.61 -0.73 -5.88
CA PHE A 123 -9.86 0.24 -6.68
C PHE A 123 -10.42 1.67 -6.65
N HIS A 124 -11.67 1.85 -6.26
CA HIS A 124 -12.34 3.14 -6.24
C HIS A 124 -12.37 3.74 -4.81
N ARG A 125 -12.91 4.97 -4.70
CA ARG A 125 -13.10 5.67 -3.43
C ARG A 125 -14.38 5.17 -2.72
N ARG A 126 -14.43 5.34 -1.39
CA ARG A 126 -15.56 4.90 -0.55
C ARG A 126 -16.94 5.38 -1.00
N TRP A 127 -17.03 6.62 -1.49
CA TRP A 127 -18.29 7.19 -1.97
C TRP A 127 -18.71 6.59 -3.32
N GLU A 128 -17.75 6.32 -4.20
CA GLU A 128 -17.99 5.69 -5.50
C GLU A 128 -18.51 4.26 -5.32
N SER A 129 -17.92 3.49 -4.41
CA SER A 129 -18.45 2.18 -4.02
C SER A 129 -19.83 2.27 -3.38
N GLY A 130 -20.09 3.31 -2.59
CA GLY A 130 -21.43 3.58 -2.06
C GLY A 130 -22.47 3.75 -3.17
N CYS A 131 -22.14 4.50 -4.22
CA CYS A 131 -22.99 4.64 -5.41
C CYS A 131 -23.21 3.29 -6.10
N VAL A 132 -22.17 2.44 -6.22
CA VAL A 132 -22.29 1.11 -6.82
C VAL A 132 -23.15 0.16 -5.97
N VAL A 133 -23.05 0.21 -4.64
CA VAL A 133 -23.95 -0.54 -3.73
C VAL A 133 -25.40 -0.14 -3.97
N VAL A 134 -25.68 1.16 -4.02
CA VAL A 134 -27.03 1.66 -4.31
C VAL A 134 -27.50 1.18 -5.69
N ALA A 135 -26.65 1.26 -6.71
CA ALA A 135 -26.96 0.77 -8.05
C ALA A 135 -27.28 -0.73 -8.06
N VAL A 136 -26.49 -1.57 -7.38
CA VAL A 136 -26.75 -3.01 -7.25
C VAL A 136 -28.09 -3.28 -6.58
N VAL A 137 -28.44 -2.54 -5.51
CA VAL A 137 -29.73 -2.67 -4.82
C VAL A 137 -30.90 -2.25 -5.73
N VAL A 138 -30.75 -1.13 -6.45
CA VAL A 138 -31.75 -0.66 -7.43
C VAL A 138 -31.93 -1.70 -8.54
N VAL A 139 -30.83 -2.26 -9.05
CA VAL A 139 -30.87 -3.30 -10.09
C VAL A 139 -31.62 -4.53 -9.59
N GLN A 140 -31.35 -4.96 -8.35
CA GLN A 140 -32.06 -6.08 -7.74
C GLN A 140 -33.55 -5.82 -7.60
N ALA A 141 -33.95 -4.60 -7.22
CA ALA A 141 -35.37 -4.23 -7.10
C ALA A 141 -36.06 -4.23 -8.47
N VAL A 142 -35.46 -3.59 -9.48
CA VAL A 142 -36.03 -3.46 -10.83
C VAL A 142 -36.15 -4.82 -11.51
N THR A 143 -35.10 -5.66 -11.48
CA THR A 143 -35.16 -7.02 -12.04
C THR A 143 -36.22 -7.88 -11.37
N SER A 144 -36.38 -7.77 -10.04
CA SER A 144 -37.37 -8.54 -9.29
C SER A 144 -38.81 -8.16 -9.64
N ILE A 145 -39.06 -6.86 -9.88
CA ILE A 145 -40.36 -6.33 -10.31
C ILE A 145 -40.64 -6.74 -11.76
N ALA A 146 -39.67 -6.55 -12.67
CA ALA A 146 -39.79 -6.87 -14.09
C ALA A 146 -40.12 -8.35 -14.33
N GLN A 147 -39.62 -9.24 -13.46
CA GLN A 147 -39.85 -10.66 -13.55
C GLN A 147 -41.13 -11.15 -12.83
N ALA A 148 -41.99 -10.23 -12.34
CA ALA A 148 -43.26 -10.53 -11.66
C ALA A 148 -43.14 -11.57 -10.51
N THR A 149 -42.03 -11.51 -9.75
CA THR A 149 -41.76 -12.46 -8.67
C THR A 149 -42.69 -12.21 -7.47
N PRO A 150 -43.15 -13.25 -6.73
CA PRO A 150 -43.98 -13.05 -5.54
C PRO A 150 -43.35 -12.10 -4.52
N GLY A 151 -44.13 -11.15 -3.98
CA GLY A 151 -43.62 -10.04 -3.17
C GLY A 151 -42.79 -10.45 -1.94
N ALA A 152 -43.13 -11.56 -1.28
CA ALA A 152 -42.35 -12.09 -0.15
C ALA A 152 -40.94 -12.55 -0.56
N VAL A 153 -40.80 -13.13 -1.75
CA VAL A 153 -39.50 -13.55 -2.30
C VAL A 153 -38.68 -12.32 -2.71
N VAL A 154 -39.33 -11.30 -3.28
CA VAL A 154 -38.69 -10.02 -3.60
C VAL A 154 -38.15 -9.35 -2.35
N ALA A 155 -38.96 -9.22 -1.30
CA ALA A 155 -38.55 -8.63 -0.03
C ALA A 155 -37.33 -9.36 0.55
N ARG A 156 -37.37 -10.70 0.63
CA ARG A 156 -36.24 -11.49 1.13
C ARG A 156 -34.99 -11.32 0.26
N ARG A 157 -35.11 -11.36 -1.07
CA ARG A 157 -33.97 -11.18 -1.98
C ARG A 157 -33.35 -9.79 -1.83
N VAL A 158 -34.16 -8.72 -1.84
CA VAL A 158 -33.67 -7.35 -1.71
C VAL A 158 -32.99 -7.14 -0.35
N VAL A 159 -33.58 -7.65 0.74
CA VAL A 159 -32.97 -7.57 2.09
C VAL A 159 -31.64 -8.32 2.15
N LEU A 160 -31.58 -9.56 1.65
CA LEU A 160 -30.35 -10.35 1.69
C LEU A 160 -29.24 -9.75 0.80
N TRP A 161 -29.58 -9.30 -0.41
CA TRP A 161 -28.61 -8.72 -1.35
C TRP A 161 -28.12 -7.33 -0.92
N SER A 162 -28.99 -6.51 -0.34
CA SER A 162 -28.57 -5.24 0.26
C SER A 162 -27.64 -5.47 1.46
N ALA A 163 -27.99 -6.38 2.36
CA ALA A 163 -27.12 -6.75 3.48
C ALA A 163 -25.76 -7.30 3.00
N LEU A 164 -25.76 -8.18 2.00
CA LEU A 164 -24.53 -8.75 1.42
C LEU A 164 -23.65 -7.69 0.78
N SER A 165 -24.21 -6.81 -0.07
CA SER A 165 -23.44 -5.77 -0.76
C SER A 165 -22.87 -4.74 0.20
N VAL A 166 -23.64 -4.33 1.21
CA VAL A 166 -23.17 -3.43 2.27
C VAL A 166 -22.08 -4.09 3.11
N LEU A 167 -22.27 -5.36 3.51
CA LEU A 167 -21.26 -6.10 4.27
C LEU A 167 -19.95 -6.22 3.49
N ILE A 168 -20.00 -6.61 2.22
CA ILE A 168 -18.81 -6.70 1.35
C ILE A 168 -18.13 -5.35 1.27
N ALA A 169 -18.89 -4.27 1.02
CA ALA A 169 -18.32 -2.93 0.92
C ALA A 169 -17.63 -2.50 2.23
N VAL A 170 -18.30 -2.63 3.37
CA VAL A 170 -17.75 -2.23 4.68
C VAL A 170 -16.53 -3.08 5.05
N ALA A 171 -16.64 -4.40 4.92
CA ALA A 171 -15.56 -5.32 5.30
C ALA A 171 -14.31 -5.11 4.44
N ALA A 172 -14.46 -4.99 3.13
CA ALA A 172 -13.31 -4.83 2.25
C ALA A 172 -12.70 -3.42 2.32
N HIS A 173 -13.47 -2.36 2.54
CA HIS A 173 -12.90 -1.04 2.88
C HIS A 173 -12.15 -1.08 4.22
N GLY A 174 -12.74 -1.67 5.25
CA GLY A 174 -12.10 -1.82 6.56
C GLY A 174 -10.80 -2.62 6.49
N LEU A 175 -10.76 -3.70 5.70
CA LEU A 175 -9.54 -4.46 5.45
C LEU A 175 -8.50 -3.64 4.69
N ARG A 176 -8.89 -2.92 3.64
CA ARG A 176 -8.00 -2.06 2.85
C ARG A 176 -7.36 -0.98 3.71
N ASP A 177 -8.12 -0.36 4.61
CA ASP A 177 -7.64 0.67 5.52
C ASP A 177 -6.67 0.09 6.55
N ARG A 178 -6.97 -1.10 7.08
CA ARG A 178 -6.05 -1.83 7.97
C ARG A 178 -4.73 -2.19 7.31
N ILE A 179 -4.77 -2.68 6.07
CA ILE A 179 -3.55 -3.03 5.30
C ILE A 179 -2.73 -1.77 5.01
N ARG A 180 -3.36 -0.67 4.61
CA ARG A 180 -2.65 0.59 4.37
C ARG A 180 -1.99 1.12 5.64
N GLY A 181 -2.71 1.10 6.75
CA GLY A 181 -2.19 1.50 8.05
C GLY A 181 -0.99 0.65 8.49
N SER A 182 -1.07 -0.68 8.31
CA SER A 182 0.03 -1.58 8.68
C SER A 182 1.26 -1.40 7.79
N LEU A 183 1.08 -1.15 6.49
CA LEU A 183 2.18 -0.86 5.57
C LEU A 183 2.86 0.47 5.91
N MET A 184 2.10 1.52 6.23
CA MET A 184 2.65 2.81 6.65
C MET A 184 3.42 2.70 7.98
N ALA A 185 2.88 1.98 8.97
CA ALA A 185 3.55 1.75 10.24
C ALA A 185 4.86 0.96 10.05
N ASN A 186 4.84 -0.11 9.24
CA ASN A 186 6.04 -0.88 8.92
C ASN A 186 7.10 -0.04 8.19
N ALA A 187 6.70 0.83 7.25
CA ALA A 187 7.62 1.72 6.56
C ALA A 187 8.27 2.73 7.52
N ALA A 188 7.52 3.26 8.48
CA ALA A 188 8.06 4.16 9.51
C ALA A 188 9.08 3.45 10.41
N LEU A 189 8.78 2.22 10.87
CA LEU A 189 9.71 1.41 11.65
C LEU A 189 11.00 1.10 10.86
N GLN A 190 10.88 0.76 9.58
CA GLN A 190 12.05 0.52 8.72
C GLN A 190 12.91 1.77 8.55
N ALA A 191 12.30 2.95 8.44
CA ALA A 191 13.03 4.22 8.37
C ALA A 191 13.75 4.55 9.69
N GLU A 192 13.13 4.27 10.84
CA GLU A 192 13.79 4.46 12.13
C GLU A 192 14.99 3.53 12.31
N VAL A 193 14.83 2.24 11.98
CA VAL A 193 15.92 1.26 12.03
C VAL A 193 17.05 1.62 11.07
N SER A 194 16.73 2.13 9.87
CA SER A 194 17.77 2.55 8.92
C SER A 194 18.54 3.77 9.41
N LEU A 195 17.88 4.73 10.05
CA LEU A 195 18.54 5.89 10.67
C LEU A 195 19.46 5.49 11.83
N THR A 196 19.04 4.57 12.70
CA THR A 196 19.87 4.08 13.81
C THR A 196 21.11 3.37 13.28
N ARG A 197 20.94 2.45 12.32
CA ARG A 197 22.07 1.77 11.67
C ARG A 197 23.04 2.74 11.00
N GLU A 198 22.51 3.79 10.38
CA GLU A 198 23.34 4.80 9.74
C GLU A 198 24.14 5.60 10.78
N ARG A 199 23.55 5.96 11.92
CA ARG A 199 24.27 6.62 13.02
C ARG A 199 25.38 5.75 13.59
N ASP A 200 25.13 4.46 13.78
CA ASP A 200 26.14 3.53 14.30
C ASP A 200 27.31 3.38 13.31
N ARG A 201 26.99 3.29 12.01
CA ARG A 201 28.01 3.27 10.95
C ARG A 201 28.85 4.54 10.94
N ILE A 202 28.22 5.71 10.95
CA ILE A 202 28.93 7.00 10.99
C ILE A 202 29.79 7.09 12.26
N GLY A 203 29.26 6.69 13.42
CA GLY A 203 29.99 6.67 14.68
C GLY A 203 31.21 5.74 14.64
N ALA A 204 31.07 4.56 14.03
CA ALA A 204 32.19 3.63 13.82
C ALA A 204 33.25 4.21 12.88
N ASP A 205 32.86 4.73 11.72
CA ASP A 205 33.79 5.28 10.72
C ASP A 205 34.54 6.52 11.27
N LEU A 206 33.83 7.41 11.97
CA LEU A 206 34.43 8.57 12.65
C LEU A 206 35.41 8.12 13.73
N ARG A 207 35.05 7.14 14.56
CA ARG A 207 35.94 6.58 15.60
C ARG A 207 37.21 6.00 14.97
N ASP A 208 37.09 5.17 13.94
CA ASP A 208 38.24 4.50 13.33
C ASP A 208 39.18 5.49 12.64
N SER A 209 38.64 6.49 11.96
CA SER A 209 39.44 7.54 11.30
C SER A 209 40.15 8.45 12.30
N VAL A 210 39.50 8.84 13.40
CA VAL A 210 40.11 9.63 14.48
C VAL A 210 41.21 8.83 15.16
N VAL A 211 40.94 7.56 15.54
CA VAL A 211 41.95 6.70 16.17
C VAL A 211 43.18 6.55 15.27
N ARG A 212 42.99 6.27 13.97
CA ARG A 212 44.11 6.15 13.02
C ARG A 212 44.94 7.42 12.93
N ARG A 213 44.31 8.59 12.77
CA ARG A 213 45.01 9.87 12.67
C ARG A 213 45.80 10.22 13.92
N ILE A 214 45.26 9.94 15.11
CA ILE A 214 45.99 10.21 16.35
C ILE A 214 47.19 9.27 16.47
N PHE A 215 47.05 7.99 16.08
CA PHE A 215 48.18 7.06 16.04
C PHE A 215 49.28 7.52 15.07
N ASP A 216 48.90 7.94 13.85
CA ASP A 216 49.86 8.42 12.85
C ASP A 216 50.59 9.68 13.37
N ALA A 217 49.87 10.63 13.95
CA ALA A 217 50.46 11.83 14.56
C ALA A 217 51.39 11.48 15.73
N GLY A 218 51.03 10.50 16.57
CA GLY A 218 51.86 10.00 17.66
C GLY A 218 53.17 9.37 17.15
N LEU A 219 53.12 8.59 16.07
CA LEU A 219 54.29 8.00 15.42
C LEU A 219 55.21 9.07 14.80
N ASP A 220 54.64 10.07 14.12
CA ASP A 220 55.40 11.20 13.55
C ASP A 220 56.12 12.02 14.62
N LEU A 221 55.44 12.29 15.75
CA LEU A 221 56.05 12.98 16.89
C LEU A 221 57.19 12.16 17.51
N HIS A 222 57.04 10.83 17.61
CA HIS A 222 58.10 9.93 18.08
C HIS A 222 59.31 9.92 17.14
N GLY A 223 59.09 9.87 15.82
CA GLY A 223 60.15 9.95 14.82
C GLY A 223 60.91 11.28 14.89
N THR A 224 60.19 12.38 15.10
CA THR A 224 60.78 13.72 15.29
C THR A 224 61.60 13.80 16.58
N ALA A 225 61.12 13.21 17.67
CA ALA A 225 61.84 13.13 18.94
C ALA A 225 63.13 12.32 18.86
N ALA A 226 63.22 11.36 17.92
CA ALA A 226 64.43 10.59 17.66
C ALA A 226 65.48 11.37 16.86
N MET A 227 65.08 12.40 16.10
CA MET A 227 65.98 13.27 15.34
C MET A 227 66.55 14.42 16.16
N ILE A 228 65.86 14.82 17.23
CA ILE A 228 66.34 15.82 18.19
C ILE A 228 67.24 15.10 19.21
N GLY A 229 68.52 15.48 19.30
CA GLY A 229 69.45 14.92 20.29
C GLY A 229 68.98 15.14 21.74
N GLU A 230 69.69 14.54 22.71
CA GLU A 230 69.30 14.66 24.12
C GLU A 230 69.30 16.12 24.61
N GLY A 231 68.19 16.52 25.25
CA GLY A 231 68.01 17.88 25.75
C GLY A 231 66.56 18.19 26.14
N PRO A 232 66.32 19.36 26.74
CA PRO A 232 65.02 19.75 27.31
C PRO A 232 63.88 19.84 26.28
N ALA A 233 64.19 20.05 25.00
CA ALA A 233 63.20 20.05 23.91
C ALA A 233 62.65 18.63 23.63
N ARG A 234 63.50 17.60 23.66
CA ARG A 234 63.11 16.21 23.49
C ARG A 234 62.25 15.73 24.65
N GLU A 235 62.63 16.08 25.87
CA GLU A 235 61.89 15.75 27.10
C GLU A 235 60.46 16.32 27.08
N ARG A 236 60.30 17.59 26.67
CA ARG A 236 58.98 18.24 26.51
C ARG A 236 58.15 17.60 25.41
N LEU A 237 58.77 17.20 24.29
CA LEU A 237 58.08 16.53 23.18
C LEU A 237 57.57 15.14 23.61
N MET A 238 58.40 14.35 24.28
CA MET A 238 58.03 13.03 24.80
C MET A 238 56.94 13.11 25.88
N HIS A 239 56.96 14.15 26.72
CA HIS A 239 55.88 14.40 27.68
C HIS A 239 54.54 14.69 26.99
N GLY A 240 54.54 15.53 25.94
CA GLY A 240 53.33 15.80 25.15
C GLY A 240 52.78 14.57 24.42
N VAL A 241 53.66 13.69 23.93
CA VAL A 241 53.25 12.39 23.34
C VAL A 241 52.62 11.48 24.39
N ALA A 242 53.17 11.42 25.60
CA ALA A 242 52.61 10.61 26.69
C ALA A 242 51.20 11.09 27.12
N GLU A 243 50.96 12.40 27.13
CA GLU A 243 49.61 12.95 27.38
C GLU A 243 48.63 12.60 26.26
N LEU A 244 49.07 12.66 24.99
CA LEU A 244 48.27 12.23 23.83
C LEU A 244 47.87 10.75 23.93
N ASP A 245 48.82 9.87 24.26
CA ASP A 245 48.55 8.44 24.48
C ASP A 245 47.57 8.21 25.64
N GLY A 246 47.71 8.98 26.72
CA GLY A 246 46.77 8.99 27.84
C GLY A 246 45.35 9.38 27.40
N ALA A 247 45.23 10.44 26.59
CA ALA A 247 43.96 10.93 26.06
C ALA A 247 43.32 9.91 25.10
N ILE A 248 44.10 9.25 24.23
CA ILE A 248 43.60 8.16 23.37
C ILE A 248 43.04 7.01 24.21
N ARG A 249 43.75 6.64 25.28
CA ARG A 249 43.34 5.53 26.13
C ARG A 249 42.05 5.83 26.88
N ALA A 250 41.93 7.05 27.44
CA ALA A 250 40.71 7.54 28.06
C ALA A 250 39.53 7.59 27.06
N LEU A 251 39.77 8.10 25.85
CA LEU A 251 38.76 8.13 24.77
C LEU A 251 38.27 6.71 24.45
N ARG A 252 39.20 5.76 24.24
CA ARG A 252 38.87 4.35 23.95
C ARG A 252 37.99 3.76 25.05
N GLN A 253 38.35 3.98 26.31
CA GLN A 253 37.62 3.43 27.45
C GLN A 253 36.21 4.01 27.55
N SER A 254 36.05 5.33 27.40
CA SER A 254 34.73 5.99 27.41
C SER A 254 33.81 5.52 26.29
N VAL A 255 34.36 5.20 25.11
CA VAL A 255 33.57 4.79 23.95
C VAL A 255 33.14 3.31 24.05
N PHE A 256 33.91 2.46 24.72
CA PHE A 256 33.54 1.06 24.93
C PHE A 256 32.65 0.85 26.16
N ASP A 257 32.84 1.59 27.26
CA ASP A 257 31.95 1.52 28.43
C ASP A 257 30.50 1.88 28.07
N VAL A 258 30.29 2.86 27.18
CA VAL A 258 28.93 3.24 26.72
C VAL A 258 28.27 2.16 25.84
N ALA A 259 29.06 1.36 25.12
CA ALA A 259 28.54 0.28 24.29
C ALA A 259 28.09 -0.92 25.13
N ASP A 260 28.86 -1.28 26.17
CA ASP A 260 28.55 -2.42 27.07
C ASP A 260 27.32 -2.14 27.96
N ASP A 261 27.11 -0.89 28.39
CA ASP A 261 25.96 -0.50 29.22
C ASP A 261 24.62 -0.55 28.43
N THR A 262 24.68 -0.28 27.12
CA THR A 262 23.52 -0.33 26.22
C THR A 262 23.09 -1.76 25.91
N ASP A 263 24.04 -2.68 25.69
CA ASP A 263 23.76 -4.10 25.41
C ASP A 263 23.26 -4.85 26.66
N SER A 264 23.78 -4.48 27.83
CA SER A 264 23.34 -4.99 29.15
C SER A 264 21.89 -4.60 29.47
N ALA A 265 21.45 -3.42 29.05
CA ALA A 265 20.08 -2.95 29.25
C ALA A 265 19.06 -3.70 28.34
N VAL A 266 19.45 -4.05 27.12
CA VAL A 266 18.59 -4.80 26.17
C VAL A 266 18.45 -6.28 26.59
N GLY A 267 19.54 -6.93 27.01
CA GLY A 267 19.50 -8.31 27.50
C GLY A 267 18.71 -8.53 28.79
N THR A 268 18.52 -7.49 29.60
CA THR A 268 17.74 -7.56 30.84
C THR A 268 16.22 -7.47 30.59
N SER A 269 15.79 -6.84 29.47
CA SER A 269 14.37 -6.75 29.10
C SER A 269 13.82 -8.05 28.53
N GLU A 270 14.64 -8.88 27.89
CA GLU A 270 14.21 -10.14 27.27
C GLU A 270 14.13 -11.30 28.28
N ARG A 271 14.80 -11.17 29.44
CA ARG A 271 14.85 -12.22 30.48
C ARG A 271 13.74 -12.14 31.53
N ARG A 272 12.78 -11.22 31.39
CA ARG A 272 11.66 -11.06 32.32
C ARG A 272 10.37 -11.64 31.75
N GLU A 273 10.37 -12.95 31.46
CA GLU A 273 9.12 -13.73 31.50
C GLU A 273 8.75 -13.96 32.97
N PRO A 274 7.63 -13.41 33.47
CA PRO A 274 7.14 -13.74 34.80
C PRO A 274 6.45 -15.10 34.73
N GLY A 275 7.02 -16.04 35.47
CA GLY A 275 6.40 -17.31 35.80
C GLY A 275 4.96 -17.14 36.29
N GLU A 276 4.13 -18.00 35.71
CA GLU A 276 2.88 -18.56 36.20
C GLU A 276 2.77 -18.63 37.74
N PRO A 277 1.67 -18.11 38.33
CA PRO A 277 1.25 -18.50 39.66
C PRO A 277 -0.07 -19.28 39.65
N ARG A 278 0.05 -20.55 40.07
CA ARG A 278 -0.87 -21.42 40.82
C ARG A 278 -2.37 -21.15 40.82
#